data_AF-A0A382WD80-F1
#
_entry.id   AF-A0A382WD80-F1
#
_cell.length_a   1.000
_cell.length_b   1.000
_cell.length_c   1.000
_cell.angle_alpha   90.00
_cell.angle_beta   90.00
_cell.angle_gamma   90.00
#
_symmetry.space_group_name_H-M   'P 1'
#
loop_
_entity.id
_entity.type
_entity.pdbx_description
1 polymer ?
#
loop_
_entity_poly.entity_id
_entity_poly.type
_entity_poly.pdbx_seq_one_letter_code
_entity_poly.pdbx_strand_id
1 'polypeptide(L)'
;HDNADDCSVEWGNSTDERRGCPDSDGDGVADNDDAWPHDPDNSWDWDRDGISEEIEGPLDKLHERNLSLAITGIVVIFTLFSWLLIYLAKNDYDTD
;
A
#
# COMPACT_ATOMS: atom_id res chain seq x y z
N HIS A 1 -9.06 -3.34 34.64
CA HIS A 1 -9.21 -1.88 34.67
C HIS A 1 -8.34 -1.44 33.54
N ASP A 2 -8.95 -1.44 32.36
CA ASP A 2 -8.19 -1.21 31.14
C ASP A 2 -8.16 0.30 31.04
N ASN A 3 -7.03 0.85 31.48
CA ASN A 3 -6.67 2.24 31.26
C ASN A 3 -6.52 2.41 29.75
N ALA A 4 -7.65 2.50 29.07
CA ALA A 4 -7.84 2.51 27.63
C ALA A 4 -7.44 3.86 27.02
N ASP A 5 -6.38 4.44 27.55
CA ASP A 5 -5.77 5.69 27.14
C ASP A 5 -4.35 5.37 26.70
N ASP A 6 -4.14 5.39 25.39
CA ASP A 6 -2.87 5.12 24.74
C ASP A 6 -1.93 6.35 24.84
N CYS A 7 -2.45 7.52 25.23
CA CYS A 7 -1.74 8.77 25.41
C CYS A 7 -1.69 9.22 26.88
N SER A 8 -0.98 8.45 27.72
CA SER A 8 -0.89 8.66 29.17
C SER A 8 -0.52 10.06 29.71
N VAL A 9 0.03 10.94 28.88
CA VAL A 9 0.46 12.31 29.24
C VAL A 9 -0.32 13.41 28.52
N GLU A 10 -1.04 13.06 27.45
CA GLU A 10 -1.74 14.00 26.59
C GLU A 10 -3.20 13.57 26.50
N TRP A 11 -4.09 14.44 26.96
CA TRP A 11 -5.51 14.18 26.82
C TRP A 11 -5.96 14.41 25.38
N GLY A 12 -6.81 13.52 24.87
CA GLY A 12 -7.63 13.77 23.71
C GLY A 12 -8.84 12.84 23.58
N ASN A 13 -9.46 12.89 22.41
CA ASN A 13 -10.80 12.36 22.11
C ASN A 13 -10.80 11.27 21.04
N SER A 14 -9.64 10.86 20.53
CA SER A 14 -9.55 9.77 19.57
C SER A 14 -10.21 8.50 20.12
N THR A 15 -10.96 7.81 19.25
CA THR A 15 -11.74 6.63 19.62
C THR A 15 -11.21 5.33 19.01
N ASP A 16 -10.39 5.43 17.97
CA ASP A 16 -9.92 4.28 17.19
C ASP A 16 -8.53 3.79 17.62
N GLU A 17 -7.58 3.69 16.68
CA GLU A 17 -6.34 2.91 16.81
C GLU A 17 -5.48 3.28 18.02
N ARG A 18 -5.56 4.54 18.45
CA ARG A 18 -5.03 5.02 19.73
C ARG A 18 -6.11 5.77 20.45
N ARG A 19 -6.64 5.25 21.55
CA ARG A 19 -7.73 5.90 22.31
C ARG A 19 -7.20 6.91 23.30
N GLY A 20 -7.92 8.01 23.49
CA GLY A 20 -7.56 9.03 24.48
C GLY A 20 -6.42 9.96 24.06
N CYS A 21 -5.96 9.84 22.81
CA CYS A 21 -4.96 10.70 22.20
C CYS A 21 -5.58 11.96 21.57
N PRO A 22 -4.79 13.03 21.36
CA PRO A 22 -5.22 14.19 20.59
C PRO A 22 -5.77 13.79 19.22
N ASP A 23 -6.93 14.35 18.88
CA ASP A 23 -7.68 14.17 17.64
C ASP A 23 -8.29 15.55 17.31
N SER A 24 -7.61 16.28 16.44
CA SER A 24 -7.77 17.71 16.24
C SER A 24 -9.00 18.07 15.39
N ASP A 25 -9.48 17.18 14.54
CA ASP A 25 -10.68 17.38 13.72
C ASP A 25 -11.89 16.54 14.16
N GLY A 26 -11.68 15.55 15.03
CA GLY A 26 -12.73 14.79 15.67
C GLY A 26 -13.29 13.65 14.83
N ASP A 27 -12.52 13.12 13.88
CA ASP A 27 -12.92 11.99 13.04
C ASP A 27 -12.76 10.62 13.75
N GLY A 28 -12.07 10.61 14.89
CA GLY A 28 -11.83 9.44 15.73
C GLY A 28 -10.41 8.85 15.62
N VAL A 29 -9.62 9.31 14.65
CA VAL A 29 -8.21 8.94 14.46
C VAL A 29 -7.32 9.93 15.23
N ALA A 30 -6.24 9.44 15.83
CA ALA A 30 -5.33 10.32 16.57
C ALA A 30 -4.45 11.13 15.62
N ASP A 31 -4.11 12.38 15.96
CA ASP A 31 -3.30 13.31 15.15
C ASP A 31 -1.97 12.71 14.64
N ASN A 32 -1.42 11.74 15.36
CA ASN A 32 -0.15 11.08 15.04
C ASN A 32 -0.30 9.91 14.04
N ASP A 33 -1.51 9.42 13.84
CA ASP A 33 -1.86 8.33 12.92
C ASP A 33 -2.72 8.82 11.74
N ASP A 34 -3.18 10.07 11.81
CA ASP A 34 -3.95 10.75 10.79
C ASP A 34 -3.04 11.44 9.76
N ALA A 35 -3.24 11.14 8.47
CA ALA A 35 -2.54 11.79 7.37
C ALA A 35 -3.01 13.23 7.10
N TRP A 36 -4.23 13.60 7.48
CA TRP A 36 -4.76 14.96 7.49
C TRP A 36 -5.43 15.34 8.83
N PRO A 37 -4.66 15.63 9.90
CA PRO A 37 -5.16 15.89 11.27
C PRO A 37 -6.11 17.08 11.47
N HIS A 38 -6.49 17.77 10.39
CA HIS A 38 -7.33 18.96 10.42
C HIS A 38 -8.49 18.86 9.41
N ASP A 39 -8.71 17.67 8.84
CA ASP A 39 -9.74 17.38 7.86
C ASP A 39 -10.55 16.14 8.29
N PRO A 40 -11.74 16.34 8.90
CA PRO A 40 -12.49 15.24 9.50
C PRO A 40 -13.08 14.25 8.49
N ASP A 41 -12.96 14.54 7.19
CA ASP A 41 -13.43 13.66 6.12
C ASP A 41 -12.30 12.72 5.63
N ASN A 42 -11.03 12.96 6.00
CA ASN A 42 -9.87 12.30 5.40
C ASN A 42 -8.79 11.90 6.41
N SER A 43 -8.64 10.60 6.71
CA SER A 43 -7.58 10.15 7.65
C SER A 43 -6.48 9.27 7.04
N TRP A 44 -6.64 8.75 5.81
CA TRP A 44 -5.82 7.65 5.28
C TRP A 44 -5.15 7.96 3.94
N ASP A 45 -3.84 7.66 3.86
CA ASP A 45 -2.94 7.75 2.70
C ASP A 45 -2.09 6.47 2.62
N TRP A 46 -2.59 5.40 1.99
CA TRP A 46 -1.91 4.10 2.05
C TRP A 46 -0.65 4.05 1.19
N ASP A 47 -0.60 4.78 0.07
CA ASP A 47 0.51 4.77 -0.89
C ASP A 47 1.50 5.95 -0.69
N ARG A 48 1.11 6.94 0.11
CA ARG A 48 1.89 8.14 0.48
C ARG A 48 2.16 9.07 -0.69
N ASP A 49 1.21 9.19 -1.61
CA ASP A 49 1.32 10.12 -2.74
C ASP A 49 0.86 11.56 -2.38
N GLY A 50 0.28 11.75 -1.19
CA GLY A 50 -0.20 13.02 -0.69
C GLY A 50 -1.60 13.40 -1.18
N ILE A 51 -2.35 12.44 -1.71
CA ILE A 51 -3.77 12.54 -2.06
C ILE A 51 -4.54 11.62 -1.11
N SER A 52 -5.70 12.06 -0.63
CA SER A 52 -6.50 11.22 0.26
C SER A 52 -7.22 10.13 -0.51
N GLU A 53 -7.41 8.99 0.15
CA GLU A 53 -8.14 7.84 -0.38
C GLU A 53 -9.58 8.17 -0.81
N GLU A 54 -10.19 9.20 -0.21
CA GLU A 54 -11.50 9.71 -0.63
C GLU A 54 -11.43 10.38 -2.02
N ILE A 55 -10.38 11.17 -2.26
CA ILE A 55 -10.17 11.93 -3.49
C ILE A 55 -9.59 11.05 -4.59
N GLU A 56 -8.89 9.98 -4.21
CA GLU A 56 -8.22 9.09 -5.14
C GLU A 56 -9.14 8.49 -6.20
N GLY A 57 -8.65 8.58 -7.44
CA GLY A 57 -9.31 7.98 -8.59
C GLY A 57 -9.07 6.47 -8.67
N PRO A 58 -9.73 5.79 -9.62
CA PRO A 58 -9.52 4.36 -9.88
C PRO A 58 -8.10 3.97 -10.29
N LEU A 59 -7.24 4.96 -10.57
CA LEU A 59 -5.91 4.77 -11.13
C LEU A 59 -4.90 4.31 -10.08
N ASP A 60 -5.03 4.75 -8.82
CA ASP A 60 -4.06 4.34 -7.80
C ASP A 60 -4.29 2.91 -7.28
N LYS A 61 -5.56 2.50 -7.20
CA LYS A 61 -5.97 1.09 -6.95
C LYS A 61 -5.45 0.05 -7.95
N LEU A 62 -4.81 0.48 -9.04
CA LEU A 62 -4.14 -0.37 -10.03
C LEU A 62 -2.63 -0.49 -9.81
N HIS A 63 -1.97 0.46 -9.15
CA HIS A 63 -0.53 0.44 -8.89
C HIS A 63 -0.16 -0.73 -7.95
N GLU A 64 -0.90 -0.89 -6.87
CA GLU A 64 -0.61 -1.90 -5.84
C GLU A 64 -0.95 -3.34 -6.26
N ARG A 65 -1.99 -3.56 -7.09
CA ARG A 65 -2.43 -4.93 -7.43
C ARG A 65 -1.70 -5.57 -8.61
N ASN A 66 -1.16 -4.76 -9.51
CA ASN A 66 -0.61 -5.29 -10.76
C ASN A 66 0.92 -5.35 -10.80
N LEU A 67 1.61 -4.77 -9.82
CA LEU A 67 3.08 -4.81 -9.79
C LEU A 67 3.62 -6.24 -9.69
N SER A 68 3.02 -7.07 -8.83
CA SER A 68 3.37 -8.50 -8.72
C SER A 68 3.07 -9.27 -10.00
N LEU A 69 1.91 -9.01 -10.63
CA LEU A 69 1.51 -9.63 -11.90
C LEU A 69 2.41 -9.21 -13.08
N ALA A 70 2.82 -7.95 -13.13
CA ALA A 70 3.73 -7.43 -14.14
C ALA A 70 5.13 -8.02 -14.00
N ILE A 71 5.68 -8.06 -12.77
CA ILE A 71 7.00 -8.64 -12.50
C ILE A 71 7.01 -10.15 -12.80
N THR A 72 5.99 -10.88 -12.34
CA THR A 72 5.88 -12.33 -12.63
C THR A 72 5.72 -12.61 -14.12
N GLY A 73 4.95 -11.79 -14.85
CA GLY A 73 4.84 -11.87 -16.30
C GLY A 73 6.19 -11.69 -17.02
N ILE A 74 6.96 -10.67 -16.63
CA ILE A 74 8.29 -10.40 -17.19
C ILE A 74 9.24 -11.60 -16.97
N VAL A 75 9.28 -12.15 -15.75
CA VAL A 75 10.13 -13.31 -15.42
C VAL A 75 9.75 -14.55 -16.23
N VAL A 76 8.46 -14.83 -16.40
CA VAL A 76 7.98 -15.97 -17.21
C VAL A 76 8.36 -15.78 -18.68
N ILE A 77 8.22 -14.58 -19.23
CA ILE A 77 8.62 -14.29 -20.62
C ILE A 77 10.13 -14.52 -20.80
N PHE A 78 10.96 -14.03 -19.88
CA PHE A 78 12.42 -14.22 -19.97
C PHE A 78 12.83 -15.68 -19.87
N THR A 79 12.20 -16.47 -19.00
CA THR A 79 12.49 -17.90 -18.86
C THR A 79 12.06 -18.70 -20.09
N LEU A 80 10.88 -18.43 -20.64
CA LEU A 80 10.39 -19.06 -21.87
C LEU A 80 11.23 -18.68 -23.09
N PHE A 81 11.62 -17.41 -23.21
CA PHE A 81 12.47 -16.94 -24.29
C PHE A 81 13.86 -17.57 -24.22
N SER A 82 14.45 -17.64 -23.02
CA SER A 82 15.73 -18.32 -22.81
C SER A 82 15.64 -19.81 -23.17
N TRP A 83 14.55 -20.49 -22.79
CA TRP A 83 14.32 -21.89 -23.14
C TRP A 83 14.14 -22.10 -24.64
N LEU A 84 13.41 -21.21 -25.32
CA LEU A 84 13.26 -21.23 -26.78
C LEU A 84 14.60 -21.07 -27.49
N LEU A 85 15.45 -20.13 -27.05
CA LEU A 85 16.79 -19.95 -27.61
C LEU A 85 17.64 -21.22 -27.45
N ILE A 86 17.60 -21.85 -26.27
CA ILE A 86 18.31 -23.12 -26.02
C ILE A 86 17.76 -24.24 -26.93
N TYR A 87 16.43 -24.33 -27.07
CA TYR A 87 15.79 -25.33 -27.93
C TYR A 87 16.19 -25.18 -29.39
N LEU A 88 16.16 -23.95 -29.91
CA LEU A 88 16.57 -23.66 -31.29
C LEU A 88 18.07 -23.97 -31.49
N ALA A 89 18.92 -23.56 -30.56
CA ALA A 89 20.36 -23.84 -30.62
C ALA A 89 20.67 -25.36 -30.55
N LYS A 90 19.85 -26.15 -29.85
CA LYS A 90 19.99 -27.61 -29.80
C LYS A 90 19.53 -28.28 -31.08
N ASN A 91 18.49 -27.76 -31.73
CA ASN A 91 17.97 -28.34 -32.97
C ASN A 91 18.92 -28.18 -34.16
N ASP A 92 19.75 -27.13 -34.15
CA ASP A 92 20.82 -26.94 -35.16
C ASP A 92 22.02 -27.88 -34.91
N TYR A 93 22.25 -28.30 -33.66
CA TYR A 93 23.38 -29.18 -33.30
C TYR A 93 23.19 -30.64 -33.74
N ASP A 94 21.94 -31.13 -33.80
CA ASP A 94 21.63 -32.53 -34.16
C ASP A 94 21.57 -32.79 -35.69
N THR A 95 21.78 -31.78 -36.55
CA THR A 95 21.71 -31.91 -38.02
C THR A 95 23.04 -32.16 -38.76
N ASP A 96 24.17 -32.31 -38.04
CA ASP A 96 25.48 -32.75 -38.58
C ASP A 96 25.84 -34.17 -38.13
#